data_AF-A0A5B7DVY4-F1
#
_entry.id   AF-A0A5B7DVY4-F1
#
_cell.length_a   1.000
_cell.length_b   1.000
_cell.length_c   1.000
_cell.angle_alpha   90.00
_cell.angle_beta   90.00
_cell.angle_gamma   90.00
#
_symmetry.space_group_name_H-M   'P 1'
#
loop_
_entity.id
_entity.type
_entity.pdbx_description
1 polymer ?
#
loop_
_entity_poly.entity_id
_entity_poly.type
_entity_poly.pdbx_seq_one_letter_code
_entity_poly.pdbx_strand_id
1 'polypeptide(L)' 'MVLELKDLTYEKRLKEMGLPTLQNRRERGDLITMYKIVIDIGKINEDDLVLLTDDDGRTRGHEKKIRMRQCMKDIGK' A
#
# COMPACT_ATOMS: atom_id res chain seq x y z
N MET A 1 -1.34 20.52 9.00
CA MET A 1 -0.26 21.22 8.27
C MET A 1 0.44 22.13 9.27
N VAL A 2 1.75 21.97 9.49
CA VAL A 2 2.50 22.84 10.42
C VAL A 2 2.63 24.21 9.76
N LEU A 3 2.03 25.24 10.36
CA LEU A 3 1.90 26.57 9.76
C LEU A 3 3.28 27.22 9.51
N GLU A 4 4.24 26.96 10.39
CA GLU A 4 5.60 27.51 10.35
C GLU A 4 6.42 27.04 9.14
N LEU A 5 6.04 25.91 8.53
CA LEU A 5 6.79 25.32 7.42
C LEU A 5 6.07 25.50 6.08
N LYS A 6 5.00 26.29 6.01
CA LYS A 6 4.12 26.40 4.85
C LYS A 6 4.84 26.86 3.57
N ASP A 7 5.81 27.76 3.72
CA ASP A 7 6.54 28.37 2.61
C ASP A 7 7.71 27.51 2.11
N LEU A 8 8.02 26.42 2.82
CA LEU A 8 9.08 25.50 2.44
C LEU A 8 8.61 24.50 1.38
N THR A 9 9.53 24.19 0.45
CA THR A 9 9.33 23.09 -0.49
C THR A 9 9.12 21.77 0.24
N TYR A 10 8.40 20.84 -0.38
CA TYR A 10 8.06 19.56 0.23
C TYR A 10 9.29 18.79 0.77
N GLU A 11 10.39 18.79 0.02
CA GLU A 11 11.64 18.15 0.43
C GLU A 11 12.28 18.82 1.66
N LYS A 12 12.29 20.16 1.70
CA LYS A 12 12.80 20.91 2.87
C LYS A 12 11.94 20.66 4.10
N ARG A 13 10.61 20.61 3.95
CA ARG A 13 9.68 20.25 5.03
C ARG A 13 9.95 18.86 5.59
N LEU A 14 10.19 17.88 4.73
CA LEU A 14 10.55 16.52 5.16
C LEU A 14 11.84 16.53 5.99
N LYS A 15 12.86 17.25 5.52
CA LYS A 15 14.15 17.35 6.22
C LYS A 15 14.00 18.01 7.59
N GLU A 16 13.29 19.13 7.66
CA GLU A 16 13.06 19.88 8.91
C GLU A 16 12.31 19.05 9.96
N MET A 17 11.32 18.27 9.51
CA MET A 17 10.56 17.36 10.39
C MET A 17 11.28 16.04 10.70
N GLY A 18 12.47 15.80 10.15
CA GLY A 18 13.17 14.53 10.28
C GLY A 18 12.43 13.35 9.65
N LEU A 19 11.58 13.59 8.66
CA LEU A 19 10.76 12.57 8.03
C LEU A 19 11.42 12.00 6.76
N PRO A 20 11.37 10.67 6.56
CA PRO A 20 11.84 10.05 5.33
C PRO A 20 10.96 10.42 4.13
N THR A 21 11.53 10.38 2.94
CA THR A 21 10.80 10.58 1.68
C THR A 21 9.70 9.51 1.50
N LEU A 22 8.74 9.79 0.61
CA LEU A 22 7.70 8.81 0.29
C LEU A 22 8.30 7.54 -0.32
N GLN A 23 9.33 7.70 -1.16
CA GLN A 23 10.04 6.58 -1.77
C GLN A 23 10.68 5.68 -0.70
N ASN A 24 11.46 6.25 0.21
CA ASN A 24 12.10 5.47 1.29
C ASN A 24 11.05 4.76 2.17
N ARG A 25 9.89 5.39 2.40
CA ARG A 25 8.79 4.78 3.15
C ARG A 25 8.19 3.58 2.42
N ARG A 26 8.02 3.66 1.10
CA ARG A 26 7.53 2.56 0.26
C ARG A 26 8.54 1.42 0.21
N GLU A 27 9.79 1.71 -0.11
CA GLU A 27 10.87 0.72 -0.16
C GLU A 27 11.01 -0.02 1.18
N ARG A 28 10.96 0.71 2.30
CA ARG A 28 10.98 0.09 3.64
C ARG A 28 9.76 -0.79 3.88
N GLY A 29 8.57 -0.37 3.44
CA GLY A 29 7.35 -1.16 3.54
C GLY A 29 7.44 -2.47 2.74
N ASP A 30 7.98 -2.39 1.53
CA ASP A 30 8.18 -3.55 0.65
C ASP A 30 9.18 -4.54 1.29
N LEU A 31 10.30 -4.05 1.80
CA LEU A 31 11.30 -4.87 2.50
C LEU A 31 10.74 -5.56 3.75
N ILE A 32 9.93 -4.86 4.55
CA ILE A 32 9.26 -5.46 5.72
C ILE A 32 8.30 -6.57 5.27
N THR A 33 7.58 -6.35 4.18
CA THR A 33 6.63 -7.33 3.63
C THR A 33 7.38 -8.58 3.15
N MET A 34 8.46 -8.39 2.39
CA MET A 34 9.34 -9.47 1.94
C MET A 34 9.93 -10.26 3.12
N TYR A 35 10.43 -9.58 4.15
CA TYR A 35 10.97 -10.23 5.35
C TYR A 35 9.90 -11.10 6.05
N LYS A 36 8.67 -10.59 6.19
CA LYS A 36 7.57 -11.36 6.78
C LYS A 36 7.22 -12.62 5.99
N ILE A 37 7.27 -12.55 4.66
CA ILE A 37 7.08 -13.69 3.76
C ILE A 37 8.22 -14.71 3.96
N VAL A 38 9.47 -14.26 3.97
CA VAL A 38 10.65 -15.14 4.04
C VAL A 38 10.74 -15.92 5.36
N ILE A 39 10.33 -15.30 6.48
CA ILE A 39 10.45 -15.95 7.80
C ILE A 39 9.15 -16.65 8.23
N ASP A 40 8.11 -16.64 7.38
CA ASP A 40 6.79 -17.25 7.67
C ASP A 40 6.18 -16.76 9.00
N ILE A 41 6.58 -15.57 9.47
CA ILE A 41 6.08 -14.96 10.71
C ILE A 41 4.68 -14.38 10.50
N GLY A 42 4.32 -14.10 9.25
CA GLY A 42 2.94 -13.83 8.86
C GLY A 42 2.47 -14.95 7.98
N LYS A 43 1.45 -15.71 8.42
CA LYS A 43 0.59 -16.48 7.52
C LYS A 43 -0.09 -15.50 6.57
N ILE A 44 0.61 -15.11 5.52
CA ILE A 44 0.06 -14.30 4.45
C ILE A 44 -0.62 -15.30 3.54
N ASN A 45 -1.95 -15.34 3.60
CA ASN A 45 -2.70 -16.16 2.66
C ASN A 45 -2.59 -15.51 1.27
N GLU A 46 -2.62 -16.31 0.21
CA GLU A 46 -2.60 -15.80 -1.16
C GLU A 46 -3.72 -14.77 -1.40
N ASP A 47 -4.85 -14.95 -0.72
CA ASP A 47 -6.02 -14.06 -0.72
C ASP A 47 -5.75 -12.66 -0.14
N ASP A 48 -4.75 -12.52 0.76
CA ASP A 48 -4.33 -11.22 1.32
C ASP A 48 -3.44 -10.44 0.35
N LEU A 49 -2.74 -11.14 -0.55
CA LEU A 49 -1.83 -10.53 -1.54
C LEU A 49 -2.58 -10.14 -2.82
N VAL A 50 -3.49 -11.01 -3.26
CA VAL A 50 -4.22 -10.82 -4.51
C VAL A 50 -5.67 -11.24 -4.29
N LEU A 51 -6.58 -10.28 -4.40
CA LEU A 51 -8.00 -10.60 -4.46
C LEU A 51 -8.28 -11.15 -5.85
N LEU A 52 -8.31 -12.46 -5.97
CA LEU A 52 -8.79 -13.10 -7.18
C LEU A 52 -10.30 -12.91 -7.26
N THR A 53 -10.82 -12.76 -8.47
CA THR A 53 -12.27 -12.81 -8.69
C THR A 53 -12.75 -14.25 -8.50
N ASP A 54 -13.79 -14.45 -7.71
CA ASP A 54 -14.52 -15.72 -7.68
C ASP A 54 -15.07 -16.04 -9.08
N ASP A 55 -15.21 -17.33 -9.40
CA ASP A 55 -15.87 -17.76 -10.64
C ASP A 55 -17.35 -17.38 -10.60
N ASP A 56 -17.69 -16.20 -11.14
CA ASP A 56 -19.06 -15.67 -11.26
C ASP A 56 -19.95 -16.49 -12.24
N GLY A 57 -19.59 -17.73 -12.57
CA GLY A 57 -20.25 -18.53 -13.62
C GLY A 57 -20.08 -17.95 -15.03
N ARG A 58 -19.17 -16.97 -15.19
CA ARG A 58 -18.89 -16.33 -16.47
C ARG A 58 -17.88 -17.16 -17.26
N THR A 59 -18.35 -17.83 -18.32
CA THR A 59 -17.52 -18.58 -19.28
C THR A 59 -16.59 -17.72 -20.14
N ARG A 60 -16.54 -16.40 -19.92
CA ARG A 60 -15.67 -15.46 -20.64
C ARG A 60 -14.74 -14.72 -19.67
N GLY A 61 -13.48 -15.13 -19.65
CA GLY A 61 -12.41 -14.56 -18.83
C GLY A 61 -11.31 -15.58 -18.56
N HIS A 62 -10.16 -15.13 -18.05
CA HIS A 62 -9.17 -16.03 -17.47
C HIS A 62 -9.37 -16.13 -15.95
N GLU A 63 -8.99 -17.26 -15.36
CA GLU A 63 -9.17 -17.57 -13.94
C GLU A 63 -8.34 -16.65 -13.02
N LYS A 64 -7.19 -16.17 -13.48
CA LYS A 64 -6.26 -15.34 -12.68
C LYS A 64 -6.62 -13.85 -12.59
N LYS A 65 -7.90 -13.48 -12.70
CA LYS A 65 -8.32 -12.06 -12.72
C LYS A 65 -8.23 -11.46 -11.32
N ILE A 66 -7.72 -10.24 -11.25
CA ILE A 66 -7.60 -9.50 -9.98
C ILE A 66 -8.82 -8.59 -9.82
N ARG A 67 -9.47 -8.67 -8.66
CA ARG A 67 -10.56 -7.80 -8.24
C ARG A 67 -9.99 -6.57 -7.56
N MET A 68 -10.12 -5.41 -8.21
CA MET A 68 -9.83 -4.14 -7.56
C MET A 68 -10.90 -3.87 -6.50
N ARG A 69 -10.51 -3.71 -5.22
CA ARG A 69 -11.45 -3.21 -4.21
C ARG A 69 -11.84 -1.78 -4.59
N GLN A 70 -13.11 -1.44 -4.40
CA GLN A 70 -13.53 -0.05 -4.48
C GLN A 70 -12.86 0.71 -3.35
N CYS A 71 -12.10 1.75 -3.67
CA CYS A 71 -11.53 2.63 -2.66
C CYS A 71 -12.67 3.29 -1.88
N MET A 72 -12.64 3.16 -0.56
CA MET A 72 -13.55 3.90 0.33
C MET A 72 -13.30 5.40 0.10
N LYS A 73 -14.32 6.12 -0.37
CA LYS A 73 -14.23 7.57 -0.61
C LYS A 73 -14.35 8.39 0.68
N ASP A 74 -14.80 7.75 1.76
CA ASP A 74 -15.09 8.40 3.04
C ASP A 74 -13.94 8.18 4.04
N ILE A 75 -12.87 8.99 3.92
CA ILE A 75 -11.79 9.08 4.93
C ILE A 75 -11.95 10.39 5.73
N GLY A 76 -13.16 10.61 6.25
CA GLY A 76 -13.47 11.84 6.99
C GLY A 76 -14.74 11.73 7.80
N LYS A 77 -14.64 11.16 9.00
CA LYS A 77 -15.44 11.51 10.18
C LYS A 77 -14.55 11.43 11.42
#